data_AF-A0A4Y7RML0-F1
#
_entry.id   AF-A0A4Y7RML0-F1
#
_cell.length_a   1.000
_cell.length_b   1.000
_cell.length_c   1.000
_cell.angle_alpha   90.00
_cell.angle_beta   90.00
_cell.angle_gamma   90.00
#
_symmetry.space_group_name_H-M   'P 1'
#
loop_
_entity.id
_entity.type
_entity.pdbx_description
1 polymer ?
#
loop_
_entity_poly.entity_id
_entity_poly.type
_entity_poly.pdbx_seq_one_letter_code
_entity_poly.pdbx_strand_id
1 'polypeptide(L)' 'MAQFFEKPKLLPDQVLDQFKYEIAGELGITPKIQDGDWGGLSSRDCGRVGGKIGGKMVKVMVRQVEENLANSGNS' A
#
# COMPACT_ATOMS: atom_id res chain seq x y z
N MET A 1 -16.36 21.81 -11.38
CA MET A 1 -15.37 21.51 -10.31
C MET A 1 -15.44 20.03 -10.04
N ALA A 2 -14.33 19.29 -10.15
CA ALA A 2 -14.33 17.88 -9.81
C ALA A 2 -14.54 17.72 -8.30
N GLN A 3 -15.64 17.08 -7.90
CA GLN A 3 -15.85 16.70 -6.51
C GLN A 3 -14.89 15.55 -6.20
N PHE A 4 -13.76 15.86 -5.55
CA PHE A 4 -12.90 14.83 -4.98
C PHE A 4 -13.60 14.29 -3.74
N PHE A 5 -14.22 13.11 -3.88
CA PHE A 5 -14.65 12.32 -2.72
C PHE A 5 -13.39 11.95 -1.93
N GLU A 6 -13.32 12.36 -0.66
CA GLU A 6 -12.34 11.82 0.28
C GLU A 6 -12.65 10.32 0.47
N LYS A 7 -11.97 9.48 -0.31
CA LYS A 7 -12.11 8.03 -0.17
C LYS A 7 -11.48 7.63 1.17
N PRO A 8 -12.18 6.86 2.01
CA PRO A 8 -11.60 6.39 3.25
C PRO A 8 -10.33 5.60 2.96
N LYS A 9 -9.26 5.92 3.70
CA LYS A 9 -8.00 5.17 3.61
C LYS A 9 -8.26 3.73 4.02
N LEU A 10 -7.81 2.80 3.18
CA LEU A 10 -8.02 1.37 3.34
C LEU A 10 -7.20 0.77 4.49
N LEU A 11 -6.09 1.42 4.85
CA LEU A 11 -5.21 1.02 5.94
C LEU A 11 -4.83 2.25 6.78
N PRO A 12 -4.52 2.06 8.09
CA PRO A 12 -3.91 3.10 8.90
C PRO A 12 -2.58 3.58 8.31
N ASP A 13 -2.26 4.86 8.48
CA ASP A 13 -1.03 5.45 7.94
C ASP A 13 0.23 4.74 8.42
N GLN A 14 0.25 4.28 9.67
CA GLN A 14 1.38 3.52 10.23
C GLN A 14 1.62 2.18 9.53
N VAL A 15 0.55 1.47 9.16
CA VAL A 15 0.63 0.19 8.44
C VAL A 15 1.11 0.43 7.02
N LEU A 16 0.61 1.49 6.39
CA LEU A 16 1.04 1.89 5.06
C LEU A 16 2.54 2.24 5.03
N ASP A 17 3.03 2.97 6.03
CA ASP A 17 4.43 3.35 6.11
C ASP A 17 5.33 2.12 6.33
N GLN A 18 4.94 1.18 7.19
CA GLN A 18 5.68 -0.09 7.35
C GLN A 18 5.79 -0.84 6.01
N PHE A 19 4.69 -0.94 5.26
CA PHE A 19 4.70 -1.57 3.94
C PHE A 19 5.61 -0.82 2.95
N LYS A 20 5.65 0.50 2.97
CA LYS A 20 6.57 1.26 2.11
C LYS A 20 8.02 0.86 2.34
N TYR A 21 8.45 0.77 3.61
CA TYR A 21 9.83 0.40 3.94
C TYR A 21 10.13 -1.08 3.65
N GLU A 22 9.17 -1.98 3.87
CA GLU A 22 9.32 -3.41 3.53
C GLU A 22 9.51 -3.59 2.01
N ILE A 23 8.65 -2.97 1.21
CA ILE A 23 8.73 -3.02 -0.25
C ILE A 23 9.98 -2.31 -0.78
N ALA A 24 10.41 -1.21 -0.16
CA ALA A 24 11.67 -0.58 -0.49
C ALA A 24 12.88 -1.51 -0.24
N GLY A 25 12.82 -2.29 0.84
CA GLY A 25 13.79 -3.34 1.14
C GLY A 25 13.82 -4.43 0.07
N GLU A 26 12.65 -4.97 -0.30
CA GLU A 26 12.54 -5.96 -1.39
C GLU A 26 13.08 -5.45 -2.73
N LEU A 27 12.93 -4.16 -3.00
CA LEU A 27 13.37 -3.53 -4.26
C LEU A 27 14.83 -3.05 -4.22
N GLY A 28 15.49 -3.13 -3.07
CA GLY A 28 16.88 -2.66 -2.90
C GLY A 28 17.04 -1.14 -3.02
N ILE A 29 15.97 -0.38 -2.81
CA ILE A 29 15.97 1.09 -2.93
C ILE A 29 16.01 1.79 -1.57
N THR A 30 15.91 1.06 -0.47
CA THR A 30 16.12 1.56 0.90
C THR A 30 17.33 2.50 1.06
N PRO A 31 18.53 2.21 0.52
CA PRO A 31 19.67 3.13 0.65
C PRO A 31 19.50 4.46 -0.09
N LYS A 32 18.52 4.57 -0.99
CA LYS A 32 18.19 5.82 -1.69
C LYS A 32 17.21 6.69 -0.89
N ILE A 33 16.54 6.12 0.11
CA ILE A 33 15.61 6.81 1.00
C ILE A 33 16.43 7.35 2.16
N GLN A 34 16.83 8.62 2.09
CA GLN A 34 17.58 9.28 3.15
C GLN A 34 16.61 9.96 4.12
N ASP A 35 16.69 9.65 5.41
CA ASP A 35 15.86 10.25 6.47
C ASP A 35 14.33 10.18 6.22
N GLY A 36 13.89 9.15 5.49
CA GLY A 36 12.48 9.00 5.11
C GLY A 36 12.04 9.91 3.95
N ASP A 37 12.97 10.62 3.31
CA ASP A 37 12.71 11.40 2.10
C ASP A 37 12.67 10.49 0.87
N TRP A 38 11.52 10.49 0.21
CA TRP A 38 11.27 9.79 -1.06
C TRP A 38 11.48 10.70 -2.27
N GLY A 39 11.73 12.00 -2.06
CA GLY A 39 11.92 13.00 -3.10
C GLY A 39 13.18 12.78 -3.94
N GLY A 40 14.22 12.18 -3.35
CA GLY A 40 15.45 11.80 -4.05
C GLY A 40 15.33 10.55 -4.94
N LEU A 41 14.22 9.81 -4.86
CA LEU A 41 14.01 8.61 -5.69
C LEU A 41 13.47 8.99 -7.07
N SER A 42 13.85 8.20 -8.07
CA SER A 42 13.28 8.34 -9.41
C SER A 42 11.77 8.07 -9.36
N SER A 43 10.97 8.82 -10.13
CA SER A 43 9.51 8.60 -10.22
C SER A 43 9.15 7.16 -10.61
N ARG A 44 10.05 6.48 -11.35
CA ARG A 44 9.92 5.07 -11.72
C ARG A 44 10.05 4.14 -10.51
N ASP A 45 11.01 4.40 -9.62
CA ASP A 45 11.21 3.60 -8.42
C ASP A 45 10.08 3.84 -7.41
N CYS A 46 9.66 5.10 -7.21
CA CYS A 46 8.48 5.43 -6.41
C CYS A 46 7.21 4.76 -6.97
N GLY A 47 7.03 4.76 -8.29
CA GLY A 47 5.91 4.07 -8.94
C GLY A 47 5.92 2.56 -8.74
N ARG A 48 7.10 1.91 -8.76
CA ARG A 48 7.23 0.47 -8.47
C ARG A 48 6.85 0.13 -7.05
N VAL A 49 7.26 0.96 -6.09
CA VAL A 49 6.90 0.81 -4.67
C VAL A 49 5.39 0.97 -4.48
N GLY A 50 4.83 2.09 -4.95
CA GLY A 50 3.40 2.38 -4.84
C GLY A 50 2.54 1.33 -5.51
N GLY A 51 2.96 0.83 -6.69
CA GLY A 51 2.27 -0.24 -7.40
C GLY A 51 2.29 -1.58 -6.66
N LYS A 52 3.43 -1.97 -6.09
CA LYS A 52 3.53 -3.19 -5.27
C LYS A 52 2.68 -3.10 -3.99
N ILE A 53 2.70 -1.95 -3.31
CA ILE A 53 1.88 -1.71 -2.12
C ILE A 53 0.41 -1.79 -2.49
N GLY A 54 -0.04 -1.02 -3.48
CA GLY A 54 -1.44 -1.01 -3.91
C GLY A 54 -1.92 -2.39 -4.36
N GLY A 55 -1.10 -3.14 -5.11
CA GLY A 55 -1.41 -4.50 -5.53
C GLY A 55 -1.54 -5.48 -4.36
N LYS A 56 -0.59 -5.49 -3.42
CA LYS A 56 -0.65 -6.34 -2.22
C LYS A 56 -1.87 -5.97 -1.34
N MET A 57 -2.15 -4.68 -1.16
CA MET A 57 -3.31 -4.19 -0.40
C MET A 57 -4.64 -4.68 -0.97
N VAL A 58 -4.85 -4.52 -2.28
CA VAL A 58 -6.08 -4.98 -2.95
C VAL A 58 -6.24 -6.48 -2.80
N LYS A 59 -5.15 -7.26 -2.93
CA LYS A 59 -5.19 -8.71 -2.75
C LYS A 59 -5.59 -9.12 -1.33
N VAL A 60 -5.05 -8.45 -0.31
CA VAL A 60 -5.43 -8.69 1.10
C VAL A 60 -6.90 -8.32 1.34
N MET A 61 -7.37 -7.21 0.77
CA MET A 61 -8.78 -6.81 0.90
C MET A 61 -9.75 -7.79 0.28
N VAL A 62 -9.47 -8.26 -0.94
CA VAL A 62 -10.32 -9.27 -1.60
C VAL A 62 -10.40 -10.52 -0.73
N ARG A 63 -9.26 -11.01 -0.24
CA ARG A 63 -9.22 -12.17 0.65
C ARG A 63 -10.03 -11.97 1.94
N GLN A 64 -9.90 -10.81 2.59
CA GLN A 64 -10.67 -10.52 3.82
C GLN A 64 -12.18 -10.50 3.54
N VAL A 65 -12.59 -9.93 2.41
CA VAL A 65 -14.01 -9.92 2.00
C VAL A 65 -14.50 -11.33 1.71
N GLU A 66 -13.72 -12.14 0.99
CA GLU A 66 -14.02 -13.55 0.73
C GLU A 66 -14.17 -14.36 2.03
N GLU A 67 -13.25 -14.19 2.99
CA GLU A 67 -13.30 -14.84 4.30
C GLU A 67 -14.53 -14.38 5.11
N ASN A 68 -14.84 -13.08 5.10
CA ASN A 68 -16.02 -12.54 5.77
C ASN A 68 -17.32 -13.07 5.16
N LEU A 69 -17.42 -13.16 3.84
CA LEU A 69 -18.57 -13.75 3.13
C LEU A 69 -18.72 -15.24 3.42
N ALA A 70 -17.61 -15.99 3.44
CA ALA A 70 -17.62 -17.40 3.81
C ALA A 70 -18.08 -17.61 5.26
N ASN A 71 -17.67 -16.74 6.18
CA ASN A 71 -18.06 -16.81 7.58
C ASN A 71 -19.52 -16.36 7.84
N SER A 72 -20.03 -15.39 7.06
CA SER A 72 -21.41 -14.91 7.18
C SER A 72 -22.44 -15.81 6.51
N GLY A 73 -22.02 -16.75 5.66
CA GLY A 73 -22.88 -17.84 5.16
C GLY A 73 -23.05 -19.02 6.12
N ASN A 74 -22.33 -19.04 7.26
CA ASN A 74 -22.35 -20.12 8.26
C ASN A 74 -23.07 -19.71 9.58
N SER A 75 -23.99 -18.74 9.53
CA SER A 75 -24.85 -18.33 10.66
C SER A 75 -26.32 -18.43 10.31
#